data_AF-A0A392VSK0-F1
#
_entry.id   AF-A0A392VSK0-F1
#
_cell.length_a   1.000
_cell.length_b   1.000
_cell.length_c   1.000
_cell.angle_alpha   90.00
_cell.angle_beta   90.00
_cell.angle_gamma   90.00
#
_symmetry.space_group_name_H-M   'P 1'
#
loop_
_entity.id
_entity.type
_entity.pdbx_description
1 polymer ?
#
loop_
_entity_poly.entity_id
_entity_poly.type
_entity_poly.pdbx_seq_one_letter_code
_entity_poly.pdbx_strand_id
1 'polypeptide(L)' 'MKKEIAEFVYACSTCQKSKVEHQKPSGLLQPIFVPEWKWDIIAMDFVSGLPRTSK' A
#
# COMPACT_ATOMS: atom_id res chain seq x y z
N MET A 1 8.55 -28.91 19.84
CA MET A 1 7.57 -27.84 20.20
C MET A 1 7.55 -26.63 19.25
N LYS A 2 8.49 -25.65 19.29
CA LYS A 2 8.38 -24.43 18.44
C LYS A 2 8.29 -24.72 16.93
N LYS A 3 9.05 -25.71 16.47
CA LYS A 3 9.04 -26.16 15.07
C LYS A 3 7.71 -26.77 14.65
N GLU A 4 7.19 -27.71 15.45
CA GLU A 4 5.87 -28.33 15.21
C GLU A 4 4.73 -27.30 15.18
N ILE A 5 4.79 -26.30 16.07
CA ILE A 5 3.80 -25.21 16.08
C ILE A 5 3.88 -24.40 14.77
N ALA A 6 5.09 -24.08 14.30
CA ALA A 6 5.26 -23.36 13.04
C ALA A 6 4.74 -24.18 11.85
N GLU A 7 5.00 -25.49 11.80
CA GLU A 7 4.50 -26.40 10.77
C GLU A 7 2.97 -26.50 10.80
N PHE A 8 2.37 -26.56 11.99
CA PHE A 8 0.91 -26.56 12.16
C PHE A 8 0.27 -25.25 11.68
N VAL A 9 0.83 -24.10 12.07
CA VAL A 9 0.31 -22.78 11.66
C VAL A 9 0.49 -22.58 10.15
N TYR A 10 1.57 -23.10 9.57
CA TYR A 10 1.79 -23.10 8.12
C TYR A 10 0.71 -23.90 7.37
N ALA A 11 0.35 -25.09 7.86
CA ALA A 11 -0.68 -25.94 7.24
C ALA A 11 -2.14 -25.45 7.48
N CYS A 12 -2.38 -24.60 8.49
CA CYS A 12 -3.72 -24.15 8.85
C CYS A 12 -4.27 -23.08 7.89
N SER A 13 -5.26 -23.44 7.07
CA SER A 13 -5.87 -22.53 6.09
C SER A 13 -6.54 -21.29 6.71
N THR A 14 -7.13 -21.41 7.90
CA THR A 14 -7.73 -20.30 8.63
C THR A 14 -6.65 -19.31 9.11
N CYS A 15 -5.52 -19.81 9.62
CA CYS A 15 -4.39 -18.96 10.03
C CYS A 15 -3.82 -18.23 8.82
N GLN A 16 -3.59 -18.94 7.71
CA GLN A 16 -3.06 -18.35 6.49
C GLN A 16 -3.99 -17.25 5.95
N LYS A 17 -5.31 -17.43 5.95
CA LYS A 17 -6.25 -16.39 5.46
C LYS A 17 -6.41 -15.19 6.39
N SER A 18 -6.34 -15.42 7.71
CA SER A 18 -6.60 -14.36 8.71
C SER A 18 -5.35 -13.57 9.11
N LYS A 19 -4.17 -14.18 8.98
CA LYS A 19 -2.87 -13.62 9.38
C LYS A 19 -1.89 -13.62 8.19
N VAL A 20 -2.37 -13.25 7.01
CA VAL A 20 -1.52 -13.06 5.84
C VAL A 20 -0.47 -11.99 6.13
N GLU A 21 0.77 -12.24 5.69
CA GLU A 21 1.82 -11.23 5.61
C GLU A 21 1.41 -10.14 4.61
N HIS A 22 1.04 -8.95 5.09
CA HIS A 22 0.72 -7.81 4.23
C HIS A 22 1.94 -6.93 3.92
N GLN A 23 3.10 -7.23 4.53
CA GLN A 23 4.33 -6.54 4.19
C GLN A 23 4.80 -7.01 2.81
N LYS A 24 4.66 -6.14 1.81
CA LYS A 24 5.46 -6.25 0.60
C LYS A 24 6.91 -5.97 0.97
N PRO A 25 7.88 -6.66 0.35
CA PRO A 25 9.27 -6.28 0.45
C PRO A 25 9.41 -4.80 0.07
N SER A 26 10.12 -4.03 0.90
CA SER A 26 10.41 -2.64 0.58
C SER A 26 11.18 -2.58 -0.74
N GLY A 27 10.55 -2.02 -1.77
CA GLY A 27 11.18 -1.75 -3.05
C GLY A 27 11.85 -0.39 -3.07
N LEU A 28 12.70 -0.15 -4.07
CA LEU A 28 13.16 1.21 -4.36
C LEU A 28 11.97 2.08 -4.77
N LEU A 29 11.90 3.29 -4.21
CA LEU A 29 10.97 4.29 -4.71
C LEU A 29 11.27 4.54 -6.19
N GLN A 30 10.23 4.60 -7.03
CA GLN A 30 10.39 5.04 -8.42
C GLN A 30 10.20 6.55 -8.47
N PRO A 31 11.27 7.34 -8.61
CA PRO A 31 11.15 8.79 -8.72
C PRO A 31 10.49 9.16 -10.04
N ILE A 32 9.72 10.25 -10.01
CA ILE A 32 9.20 10.88 -11.23
C ILE A 32 10.38 11.56 -11.94
N PHE A 33 10.40 11.51 -13.27
CA PHE A 33 11.40 12.22 -14.05
C PHE A 33 11.30 13.72 -13.81
N VAL A 34 12.43 14.41 -13.76
CA VAL A 34 12.47 15.87 -13.65
C VAL A 34 12.00 16.44 -14.99
N PRO A 35 10.95 17.28 -15.04
CA PRO A 35 10.53 17.91 -16.28
C PRO A 35 11.60 18.88 -16.80
N GLU A 36 11.79 18.94 -18.12
CA GLU A 36 12.81 19.79 -18.75
C GLU A 36 12.34 21.24 -18.90
N TRP A 37 11.02 21.44 -18.95
CA TRP A 37 10.40 22.74 -19.17
C TRP A 37 9.14 22.93 -18.32
N LYS A 38 8.62 24.16 -18.35
CA LYS A 38 7.37 24.51 -17.66
C LYS A 38 6.20 23.73 -18.29
N TRP A 39 5.37 23.14 -17.44
CA TRP A 39 4.13 22.42 -17.80
C TRP A 39 4.30 21.09 -18.53
N ASP A 40 5.50 20.53 -18.59
CA ASP A 40 5.76 19.20 -19.19
C ASP A 40 5.06 18.05 -18.45
N ILE A 41 4.85 18.21 -17.14
CA ILE A 41 4.12 17.27 -16.30
C ILE A 41 3.14 18.05 -15.42
N ILE A 42 1.87 17.68 -15.48
CA ILE A 42 0.82 18.19 -14.58
C ILE A 42 0.17 16.99 -13.90
N ALA A 43 0.31 16.90 -12.58
CA ALA A 43 -0.44 15.96 -11.75
C ALA A 43 -1.66 16.68 -11.17
N MET A 44 -2.83 16.03 -11.21
CA MET A 44 -4.07 16.56 -10.67
C MET A 44 -4.75 15.48 -9.83
N ASP A 45 -5.32 15.89 -8.70
CA ASP A 45 -6.09 15.03 -7.82
C ASP A 45 -7.34 15.77 -7.32
N PHE A 46 -8.37 15.02 -6.93
CA PHE A 46 -9.63 15.56 -6.45
C PHE A 46 -9.73 15.45 -4.94
N VAL A 47 -9.97 16.60 -4.29
CA VAL A 47 -10.35 16.62 -2.87
C VAL A 47 -11.87 16.57 -2.76
N SER A 48 -12.38 15.57 -2.02
CA SER A 48 -13.81 15.43 -1.72
C SER A 48 -14.09 15.64 -0.23
N GLY A 49 -15.37 15.79 0.15
CA GLY A 49 -15.78 15.94 1.55
C GLY A 49 -15.59 17.33 2.16
N LEU A 50 -15.45 18.37 1.33
CA LEU A 50 -15.32 19.75 1.81
C LEU A 50 -16.65 20.28 2.42
N PRO A 51 -16.59 21.11 3.48
CA PRO A 51 -17.77 21.78 4.02
C PRO A 51 -18.47 22.64 2.96
N ARG A 52 -19.80 22.66 2.98
CA ARG A 52 -20.57 23.57 2.12
C ARG A 52 -20.44 25.00 2.65
N THR A 53 -20.14 25.95 1.77
CA THR A 53 -20.20 27.37 2.12
C THR A 53 -21.65 27.79 2.36
N SER A 54 -21.89 28.67 3.34
CA SER A 54 -23.20 29.31 3.50
C SER A 54 -23.53 30.12 2.25
N LYS A 55 -24.82 30.14 1.89
CA LYS A 55 -25.35 31.14 0.96
C LYS A 55 -25.32 32.52 1.60
#